data_AF-A0A5N3WV68-F1
#
_entry.id   AF-A0A5N3WV68-F1
#
_cell.length_a   1.000
_cell.length_b   1.000
_cell.length_c   1.000
_cell.angle_alpha   90.00
_cell.angle_beta   90.00
_cell.angle_gamma   90.00
#
_symmetry.space_group_name_H-M   'P 1'
#
loop_
_entity.id
_entity.type
_entity.pdbx_description
1 polymer ?
#
loop_
_entity_poly.entity_id
_entity_poly.type
_entity_poly.pdbx_seq_one_letter_code
_entity_poly.pdbx_strand_id
1 'polypeptide(L)' 'MSEDEEKVKLRRLEPAIQKFTKIVIPTDLERLRKHQINIEKLHILIYICCAFHLH' A
#
# COMPACT_ATOMS: atom_id res chain seq x y z
N MET A 1 17.96 -31.30 15.95
CA MET A 1 16.91 -30.46 15.32
C MET A 1 16.95 -30.81 13.86
N SER A 2 16.01 -31.64 13.40
CA SER A 2 16.06 -32.27 12.07
C SER A 2 15.55 -31.29 11.01
N GLU A 3 16.30 -31.14 9.92
CA GLU A 3 16.01 -30.24 8.79
C GLU A 3 14.59 -30.44 8.19
N ASP A 4 14.00 -31.62 8.35
CA ASP A 4 12.62 -31.93 7.97
C ASP A 4 11.55 -31.13 8.75
N GLU A 5 11.77 -30.80 10.03
CA GLU A 5 10.82 -30.00 10.81
C GLU A 5 10.77 -28.54 10.34
N GLU A 6 11.89 -27.99 9.89
CA GLU A 6 11.97 -26.63 9.37
C GLU A 6 11.25 -26.50 8.02
N LYS A 7 11.42 -27.50 7.15
CA LYS A 7 10.75 -27.58 5.85
C LYS A 7 9.22 -27.70 5.98
N VAL A 8 8.73 -28.40 7.00
CA VAL A 8 7.28 -28.51 7.30
C VAL A 8 6.72 -27.19 7.85
N LYS A 9 7.50 -26.44 8.66
CA LYS A 9 7.09 -25.12 9.16
C LYS A 9 7.01 -24.08 8.04
N LEU A 10 7.95 -24.08 7.10
CA LEU A 10 7.94 -23.17 5.94
C LEU A 10 6.74 -23.42 5.02
N ARG A 11 6.37 -24.68 4.77
CA ARG A 11 5.16 -25.04 4.01
C ARG A 11 3.86 -24.51 4.62
N ARG A 12 3.80 -24.34 5.94
CA ARG A 12 2.64 -23.73 6.63
C ARG A 12 2.61 -22.20 6.48
N LEU A 13 3.76 -21.58 6.24
CA LEU A 13 3.91 -20.13 6.09
C LEU A 13 3.69 -19.67 4.64
N GLU A 14 4.02 -20.54 3.67
CA GLU A 14 3.78 -20.34 2.23
C GLU A 14 2.40 -19.75 1.88
N PRO A 15 1.27 -20.29 2.36
CA PRO A 15 -0.05 -19.73 2.06
C PRO A 15 -0.27 -18.34 2.67
N ALA A 16 0.30 -18.06 3.84
CA ALA A 16 0.22 -16.74 4.47
C ALA A 16 1.04 -15.70 3.69
N ILE A 17 2.25 -16.08 3.25
CA ILE A 17 3.10 -15.24 2.39
C ILE A 17 2.40 -15.00 1.06
N GLN A 18 1.83 -16.04 0.43
CA GLN A 18 1.09 -15.88 -0.81
C GLN A 18 -0.11 -14.94 -0.66
N LYS A 19 -0.89 -15.07 0.43
CA LYS A 19 -2.01 -14.17 0.72
C LYS A 19 -1.53 -12.73 0.92
N PHE A 20 -0.45 -12.55 1.67
CA PHE A 20 0.12 -11.23 1.91
C PHE A 20 0.56 -10.57 0.60
N THR A 21 1.37 -11.27 -0.19
CA THR A 21 1.92 -10.75 -1.44
C THR A 21 0.86 -10.52 -2.51
N LYS A 22 -0.13 -11.41 -2.64
CA LYS A 22 -1.13 -11.33 -3.71
C LYS A 22 -2.34 -10.45 -3.39
N ILE A 23 -2.62 -10.19 -2.11
CA ILE A 23 -3.85 -9.49 -1.72
C ILE A 23 -3.53 -8.24 -0.90
N VAL A 24 -2.77 -8.40 0.18
CA VAL A 24 -2.54 -7.30 1.13
C VAL A 24 -1.71 -6.20 0.49
N ILE A 25 -0.55 -6.55 -0.09
CA ILE A 25 0.33 -5.58 -0.75
C ILE A 25 -0.38 -4.79 -1.86
N PRO A 26 -1.02 -5.42 -2.88
CA PRO A 26 -1.67 -4.65 -3.95
C PRO A 26 -2.82 -3.78 -3.44
N THR A 27 -3.61 -4.26 -2.47
CA THR A 27 -4.71 -3.48 -1.89
C THR A 27 -4.19 -2.21 -1.20
N ASP A 28 -3.11 -2.33 -0.43
CA ASP A 28 -2.51 -1.19 0.26
C ASP A 28 -1.89 -0.19 -0.73
N LEU A 29 -1.22 -0.69 -1.77
CA LEU A 29 -0.65 0.15 -2.83
C LEU A 29 -1.72 0.92 -3.61
N GLU A 30 -2.86 0.29 -3.93
CA GLU A 30 -3.99 0.98 -4.56
C GLU A 30 -4.54 2.09 -3.67
N ARG A 31 -4.66 1.81 -2.37
CA ARG A 31 -5.12 2.80 -1.39
C ARG A 31 -4.15 3.96 -1.26
N LEU A 32 -2.85 3.68 -1.24
CA LEU A 32 -1.79 4.70 -1.20
C LEU A 32 -1.81 5.57 -2.45
N ARG A 33 -1.98 4.99 -3.65
CA ARG A 33 -2.15 5.77 -4.90
C ARG A 33 -3.34 6.72 -4.83
N LYS A 34 -4.51 6.24 -4.38
CA LYS A 34 -5.70 7.10 -4.22
C LYS A 34 -5.42 8.24 -3.25
N HIS A 35 -4.70 7.97 -2.16
CA HIS A 35 -4.32 8.99 -1.20
C HIS A 35 -3.38 10.04 -1.80
N GLN A 36 -2.36 9.62 -2.58
CA GLN A 36 -1.47 10.56 -3.27
C GLN A 36 -2.23 11.48 -4.21
N ILE A 37 -3.14 10.94 -5.03
CA ILE A 37 -3.98 11.75 -5.94
C ILE A 37 -4.81 12.76 -5.15
N ASN A 38 -5.38 12.36 -4.01
CA ASN A 38 -6.16 13.27 -3.19
C ASN A 38 -5.30 14.40 -2.61
N ILE A 39 -4.09 14.10 -2.14
CA ILE A 39 -3.14 15.10 -1.66
C ILE A 39 -2.79 16.08 -2.77
N GLU A 40 -2.47 15.58 -3.97
CA GLU A 40 -2.14 16.42 -5.13
C GLU A 40 -3.30 17.35 -5.50
N LYS A 41 -4.53 16.83 -5.54
CA LYS A 41 -5.74 17.62 -5.78
C LYS A 41 -5.94 18.71 -4.73
N LEU A 42 -5.75 18.38 -3.45
CA LEU A 42 -5.85 19.35 -2.36
C LEU A 42 -4.78 20.44 -2.49
N HIS A 43 -3.55 20.07 -2.83
CA HIS A 43 -2.46 21.01 -3.06
C HIS A 43 -2.77 21.98 -4.21
N ILE A 44 -3.26 21.46 -5.34
CA ILE A 44 -3.68 22.28 -6.49
C ILE A 44 -4.83 23.21 -6.11
N LEU A 45 -5.83 22.72 -5.39
CA LEU A 45 -6.97 23.52 -4.96
C LEU A 45 -6.55 24.66 -4.04
N ILE A 46 -5.66 24.39 -3.07
CA ILE A 46 -5.10 25.41 -2.19
C ILE A 46 -4.36 26.48 -3.01
N TYR A 47 -3.54 26.06 -3.99
CA TYR A 47 -2.80 27.00 -4.84
C TYR A 47 -3.74 27.89 -5.66
N ILE A 48 -4.79 27.32 -6.26
CA ILE A 48 -5.81 28.07 -7.00
C ILE A 48 -6.56 29.04 -6.08
N CYS A 49 -6.99 28.59 -4.90
CA CYS A 49 -7.64 29.45 -3.91
C CYS A 49 -6.72 30.61 -3.49
N CYS A 50 -5.45 30.35 -3.20
CA CYS A 50 -4.48 31.39 -2.87
C CYS A 50 -4.26 32.38 -4.03
N ALA A 51 -4.19 31.88 -5.27
CA ALA A 51 -4.04 32.73 -6.45
C ALA A 51 -5.26 33.63 -6.69
N PHE A 52 -6.48 33.13 -6.45
CA PHE A 52 -7.72 33.91 -6.56
C PHE A 52 -7.91 34.92 -5.43
N HIS A 53 -7.40 34.64 -4.23
CA HIS A 53 -7.50 35.56 -3.10
C HIS A 53 -6.42 36.67 -3.11
N LEU A 54 -5.47 36.60 -4.04
CA LEU A 54 -4.40 37.60 -4.22
C LEU A 54 -4.75 38.65 -5.29
N HIS A 55 -5.90 38.52 -5.96
CA HIS A 55 -6.45 39.46 -6.94
C HIS A 55 -7.73 40.10 -6.39
#